data_AF-A0A847F3Z6-F1
#
_entry.id   AF-A0A847F3Z6-F1
#
_cell.length_a   1.000
_cell.length_b   1.000
_cell.length_c   1.000
_cell.angle_alpha   90.00
_cell.angle_beta   90.00
_cell.angle_gamma   90.00
#
_symmetry.space_group_name_H-M   'P 1'
#
loop_
_entity.id
_entity.type
_entity.pdbx_description
1 polymer ?
#
loop_
_entity_poly.entity_id
_entity_poly.type
_entity_poly.pdbx_seq_one_letter_code
_entity_poly.pdbx_strand_id
1 'polypeptide(L)'
;MRSLSAWAIFAGFLLLPLSAYFYLFHGDWFLLYRIDVSVIPSAVALPVFIFEFALGALGYFLSASLIRRKKSEIASLLLAVVSALVFAPIIFFRRELAVVGTYRQFHRGYGLEEFQESALFPGSLFMGGVLIVAFAYLLIRLSIADRRYG
;
A
#
# COMPACT_ATOMS: atom_id res chain seq x y z
N MET A 1 -21.46 -7.33 -8.03
CA MET A 1 -21.50 -6.50 -6.81
C MET A 1 -20.75 -7.11 -5.62
N ARG A 2 -20.84 -8.43 -5.38
CA ARG A 2 -20.19 -9.12 -4.24
C ARG A 2 -18.65 -9.06 -4.21
N SER A 3 -17.99 -8.88 -5.36
CA SER A 3 -16.53 -8.75 -5.47
C SER A 3 -16.07 -7.33 -5.12
N LEU A 4 -16.80 -6.32 -5.58
CA LEU A 4 -16.55 -4.91 -5.23
C LEU A 4 -16.73 -4.69 -3.72
N SER A 5 -17.77 -5.25 -3.10
CA SER A 5 -17.96 -5.12 -1.65
C SER A 5 -16.85 -5.80 -0.84
N ALA A 6 -16.36 -6.97 -1.29
CA ALA A 6 -15.24 -7.64 -0.64
C ALA A 6 -13.96 -6.80 -0.73
N TRP A 7 -13.68 -6.24 -1.90
CA TRP A 7 -12.57 -5.32 -2.11
C TRP A 7 -12.71 -4.05 -1.25
N ALA A 8 -13.91 -3.45 -1.21
CA ALA A 8 -14.17 -2.23 -0.43
C ALA A 8 -14.00 -2.46 1.07
N ILE A 9 -14.41 -3.64 1.59
CA ILE A 9 -14.17 -4.02 2.99
C ILE A 9 -12.66 -4.16 3.24
N PHE A 10 -11.94 -4.87 2.37
CA PHE A 10 -10.48 -4.99 2.48
C PHE A 10 -9.80 -3.61 2.46
N ALA A 11 -10.17 -2.74 1.51
CA ALA A 11 -9.59 -1.42 1.39
C ALA A 11 -9.92 -0.53 2.60
N GLY A 12 -11.19 -0.49 3.01
CA GLY A 12 -11.67 0.40 4.07
C GLY A 12 -11.28 -0.03 5.48
N PHE A 13 -11.23 -1.33 5.76
CA PHE A 13 -10.96 -1.85 7.11
C PHE A 13 -9.53 -2.36 7.31
N LEU A 14 -8.75 -2.51 6.24
CA LEU A 14 -7.38 -2.98 6.34
C LEU A 14 -6.38 -2.04 5.69
N LEU A 15 -6.51 -1.79 4.39
CA LEU A 15 -5.52 -1.02 3.65
C LEU A 15 -5.44 0.42 4.18
N LEU A 16 -6.57 1.13 4.26
CA LEU A 16 -6.59 2.52 4.71
C LEU A 16 -6.15 2.68 6.17
N PRO A 17 -6.66 1.89 7.16
CA PRO A 17 -6.17 1.98 8.53
C PRO A 17 -4.67 1.68 8.64
N LEU A 18 -4.17 0.75 7.81
CA LEU A 18 -2.77 0.40 7.81
C LEU A 18 -1.89 1.53 7.26
N SER A 19 -2.26 2.08 6.10
CA SER A 19 -1.59 3.24 5.51
C SER A 19 -1.64 4.45 6.46
N ALA A 20 -2.78 4.67 7.13
CA ALA A 20 -2.94 5.72 8.13
C ALA A 20 -2.03 5.50 9.35
N TYR A 21 -1.90 4.27 9.83
CA TYR A 21 -0.98 3.94 10.93
C TYR A 21 0.46 4.32 10.58
N PHE A 22 0.98 3.86 9.43
CA PHE A 22 2.34 4.19 9.03
C PHE A 22 2.54 5.68 8.78
N TYR A 23 1.54 6.36 8.20
CA TYR A 23 1.59 7.80 8.01
C TYR A 23 1.63 8.56 9.35
N LEU A 24 0.81 8.17 10.33
CA LEU A 24 0.69 8.89 11.61
C LEU A 24 1.91 8.67 12.52
N PHE A 25 2.41 7.44 12.60
CA PHE A 25 3.50 7.09 13.52
C PHE A 25 4.88 7.12 12.89
N HIS A 26 4.95 6.94 11.56
CA HIS A 26 6.21 6.81 10.83
C HIS A 26 6.17 7.58 9.50
N GLY A 27 5.46 8.72 9.45
CA GLY A 27 5.16 9.45 8.22
C GLY A 27 6.38 9.83 7.39
N ASP A 28 7.45 10.33 8.03
CA ASP A 28 8.69 10.69 7.32
C ASP A 28 9.32 9.47 6.62
N TRP A 29 9.29 8.29 7.27
CA TRP A 29 9.76 7.04 6.67
C TRP A 29 8.80 6.51 5.61
N PHE A 30 7.49 6.57 5.87
CA PHE A 30 6.42 6.14 4.95
C PHE A 30 6.48 6.91 3.62
N LEU A 31 6.86 8.18 3.67
CA LEU A 31 7.08 9.03 2.49
C LEU A 31 8.53 9.05 1.99
N LEU A 32 9.37 8.11 2.45
CA LEU A 32 10.77 7.95 2.04
C LEU A 32 11.57 9.24 2.16
N TYR A 33 11.31 10.00 3.21
CA TYR A 33 11.92 11.30 3.48
C TYR A 33 11.75 12.31 2.33
N ARG A 34 10.76 12.16 1.46
CA ARG A 34 10.56 13.10 0.34
C ARG A 34 9.78 14.34 0.74
N ILE A 35 9.00 14.25 1.81
CA ILE A 35 8.17 15.34 2.33
C ILE A 35 8.34 15.36 3.84
N ASP A 36 8.55 16.54 4.41
CA ASP A 36 8.55 16.76 5.86
C ASP A 36 7.10 16.70 6.36
N VAL A 37 6.73 15.62 7.07
CA VAL A 37 5.35 15.42 7.52
C VAL A 37 4.97 16.44 8.59
N SER A 38 5.94 17.02 9.31
CA SER A 38 5.68 18.00 10.37
C SER A 38 5.09 19.32 9.85
N VAL A 39 5.25 19.61 8.55
CA VAL A 39 4.68 20.81 7.92
C VAL A 39 3.38 20.53 7.15
N ILE A 40 2.98 19.27 7.00
CA ILE A 40 1.74 18.92 6.30
C ILE A 40 0.56 19.18 7.25
N PRO A 41 -0.38 20.07 6.89
CA PRO A 41 -1.58 20.25 7.69
C PRO A 41 -2.36 18.94 7.76
N SER A 42 -2.85 18.57 8.95
CA SER A 42 -3.62 17.34 9.14
C SER A 42 -4.84 17.22 8.21
N ALA A 43 -5.39 18.36 7.79
CA ALA A 43 -6.47 18.45 6.79
C ALA A 43 -6.10 17.87 5.41
N VAL A 44 -4.81 17.82 5.06
CA VAL A 44 -4.31 17.27 3.77
C VAL A 44 -4.20 15.74 3.81
N ALA A 45 -4.06 15.14 5.00
CA ALA A 45 -3.95 13.69 5.15
C ALA A 45 -5.21 12.97 4.66
N LEU A 46 -6.41 13.48 4.98
CA LEU A 46 -7.67 12.87 4.57
C LEU A 46 -7.84 12.79 3.03
N PRO A 47 -7.61 13.87 2.25
CA PRO A 47 -7.56 13.80 0.78
C PRO A 47 -6.61 12.74 0.23
N VAL A 48 -5.45 12.51 0.86
CA VAL A 48 -4.49 11.48 0.41
C VAL A 48 -5.08 10.08 0.56
N PHE A 49 -5.73 9.77 1.69
CA PHE A 49 -6.38 8.46 1.90
C PHE A 49 -7.62 8.28 1.02
N ILE A 50 -8.38 9.35 0.75
CA ILE A 50 -9.47 9.32 -0.24
C ILE A 50 -8.91 9.00 -1.62
N PHE A 51 -7.79 9.63 -1.99
CA PHE A 51 -7.12 9.36 -3.25
C PHE A 51 -6.59 7.93 -3.34
N GLU A 52 -6.00 7.38 -2.27
CA GLU A 52 -5.58 5.98 -2.18
C GLU A 52 -6.74 5.02 -2.44
N PHE A 53 -7.89 5.24 -1.79
CA PHE A 53 -9.09 4.44 -2.01
C PHE A 53 -9.62 4.56 -3.45
N ALA A 54 -9.67 5.79 -3.97
CA ALA A 54 -10.13 6.05 -5.34
C ALA A 54 -9.22 5.38 -6.37
N LEU A 55 -7.90 5.39 -6.16
CA LEU A 55 -6.93 4.73 -7.02
C LEU A 55 -7.13 3.21 -7.01
N GLY A 56 -7.35 2.61 -5.84
CA GLY A 56 -7.69 1.20 -5.73
C GLY A 56 -9.01 0.84 -6.42
N ALA A 57 -10.03 1.69 -6.28
CA ALA A 57 -11.33 1.51 -6.95
C ALA A 57 -11.17 1.58 -8.48
N LEU A 58 -10.40 2.55 -8.96
CA LEU A 58 -10.06 2.69 -10.38
C LEU A 58 -9.37 1.43 -10.91
N GLY A 59 -8.36 0.91 -10.17
CA GLY A 59 -7.69 -0.33 -10.51
C GLY A 59 -8.64 -1.53 -10.60
N TYR A 60 -9.60 -1.64 -9.68
CA TYR A 60 -10.65 -2.66 -9.70
C TYR A 60 -11.53 -2.53 -10.95
N PHE A 61 -12.04 -1.34 -11.26
CA PHE A 61 -12.93 -1.12 -12.40
C PHE A 61 -12.21 -1.34 -13.74
N LEU A 62 -10.96 -0.88 -13.87
CA LEU A 62 -10.13 -1.10 -15.05
C LEU A 62 -9.88 -2.60 -15.27
N SER A 63 -9.49 -3.31 -14.21
CA SER A 63 -9.25 -4.76 -14.29
C SER A 63 -10.51 -5.52 -14.68
N ALA A 64 -11.65 -5.20 -14.06
CA ALA A 64 -12.94 -5.81 -14.39
C ALA A 64 -13.35 -5.53 -15.84
N SER A 65 -13.11 -4.32 -16.35
CA SER A 65 -13.39 -3.95 -17.74
C SER A 65 -12.54 -4.75 -18.73
N LEU A 66 -11.23 -4.87 -18.47
CA LEU A 66 -10.31 -5.59 -19.35
C LEU A 66 -10.62 -7.09 -19.41
N ILE A 67 -10.92 -7.71 -18.27
CA ILE A 67 -11.28 -9.13 -18.19
C ILE A 67 -12.59 -9.38 -18.96
N ARG A 68 -13.62 -8.54 -18.79
CA ARG A 68 -14.90 -8.65 -19.52
C ARG A 68 -14.72 -8.50 -21.03
N ARG A 69 -13.78 -7.65 -21.46
CA ARG A 69 -13.43 -7.45 -22.88
C ARG A 69 -12.49 -8.53 -23.44
N LYS A 70 -12.19 -9.59 -22.66
CA LYS A 70 -11.23 -10.66 -23.00
C LYS A 70 -9.84 -10.13 -23.38
N LYS A 71 -9.42 -9.00 -22.80
CA LYS A 71 -8.10 -8.39 -23.00
C LYS A 71 -7.12 -8.86 -21.93
N SER A 72 -6.94 -10.17 -21.81
CA SER A 72 -6.10 -10.79 -20.76
C SER A 72 -4.63 -10.40 -20.88
N GLU A 73 -4.10 -10.24 -22.08
CA GLU A 73 -2.72 -9.79 -22.33
C GLU A 73 -2.46 -8.37 -21.81
N ILE A 74 -3.41 -7.46 -22.03
CA ILE A 74 -3.31 -6.08 -21.53
C ILE A 74 -3.43 -6.08 -20.00
N ALA A 75 -4.34 -6.89 -19.44
CA ALA A 75 -4.50 -7.02 -18.00
C ALA A 75 -3.25 -7.58 -17.32
N SER A 76 -2.60 -8.60 -17.91
CA SER A 76 -1.36 -9.18 -17.37
C SER A 76 -0.17 -8.23 -17.49
N LEU A 77 -0.06 -7.49 -18.60
CA LEU A 77 0.96 -6.46 -18.76
C LEU A 77 0.79 -5.34 -17.72
N LEU A 78 -0.43 -4.84 -17.52
CA LEU A 78 -0.70 -3.82 -16.52
C LEU A 78 -0.40 -4.32 -15.10
N LEU A 79 -0.76 -5.57 -14.79
CA LEU A 79 -0.41 -6.18 -13.52
C LEU A 79 1.12 -6.22 -13.33
N ALA A 80 1.87 -6.65 -14.35
CA ALA A 80 3.32 -6.70 -14.28
C ALA A 80 3.94 -5.30 -14.08
N VAL A 81 3.45 -4.28 -14.79
CA VAL A 81 3.90 -2.89 -14.65
C VAL A 81 3.60 -2.35 -13.26
N VAL A 82 2.37 -2.54 -12.76
CA VAL A 82 1.99 -2.07 -11.41
C VAL A 82 2.79 -2.80 -10.34
N SER A 83 2.99 -4.12 -10.46
CA SER A 83 3.85 -4.86 -9.55
C SER A 83 5.30 -4.34 -9.58
N ALA A 84 5.86 -4.06 -10.76
CA ALA A 84 7.19 -3.48 -10.87
C ALA A 84 7.28 -2.11 -10.18
N LEU A 85 6.27 -1.25 -10.33
CA LEU A 85 6.21 0.05 -9.65
C LEU A 85 6.11 -0.10 -8.11
N VAL A 86 5.36 -1.09 -7.62
CA VAL A 86 5.22 -1.37 -6.18
C VAL A 86 6.54 -1.86 -5.58
N PHE A 87 7.31 -2.69 -6.32
CA PHE A 87 8.60 -3.21 -5.85
C PHE A 87 9.79 -2.28 -6.11
N ALA A 88 9.65 -1.30 -7.03
CA ALA A 88 10.71 -0.37 -7.38
C ALA A 88 11.32 0.35 -6.15
N PRO A 89 10.54 0.83 -5.16
CA PRO A 89 11.10 1.46 -3.97
C PRO A 89 12.09 0.61 -3.19
N ILE A 90 11.88 -0.71 -3.13
CA ILE A 90 12.78 -1.65 -2.43
C ILE A 90 14.17 -1.65 -3.07
N ILE A 91 14.25 -1.38 -4.38
CA ILE A 91 15.52 -1.38 -5.13
C ILE A 91 16.15 0.01 -5.12
N PHE A 92 15.36 1.05 -5.40
CA PHE A 92 15.87 2.41 -5.62
C PHE A 92 16.03 3.23 -4.32
N PHE A 93 15.28 2.93 -3.27
CA PHE A 93 15.27 3.69 -2.01
C PHE A 93 15.73 2.84 -0.82
N ARG A 94 16.72 1.96 -1.06
CA ARG A 94 17.28 1.07 -0.02
C ARG A 94 17.80 1.83 1.18
N ARG A 95 18.44 2.98 0.96
CA ARG A 95 19.01 3.80 2.03
C ARG A 95 17.90 4.36 2.92
N GLU A 96 16.86 4.92 2.31
CA GLU A 96 15.69 5.46 2.99
C GLU A 96 14.97 4.37 3.79
N LEU A 97 14.83 3.17 3.23
CA LEU A 97 14.17 2.04 3.89
C LEU A 97 15.00 1.42 5.03
N ALA A 98 16.33 1.52 4.97
CA ALA A 98 17.24 0.90 5.93
C ALA A 98 17.38 1.67 7.25
N VAL A 99 16.96 2.93 7.30
CA VAL A 99 17.10 3.78 8.49
C VAL A 99 15.75 4.36 8.90
N VAL A 100 15.60 4.65 10.18
CA VAL A 100 14.41 5.25 10.78
C VAL A 100 14.81 6.51 11.55
N GLY A 101 13.98 7.54 11.44
CA GLY A 101 14.22 8.87 11.97
C GLY A 101 13.24 9.89 11.38
N THR A 102 13.44 11.16 11.72
CA THR A 102 12.68 12.30 11.18
C THR A 102 13.27 12.82 9.87
N TYR A 103 12.49 13.59 9.11
CA TYR A 103 12.94 14.27 7.89
C TYR A 103 14.23 15.05 8.10
N ARG A 104 14.34 15.79 9.21
CA ARG A 104 15.54 16.57 9.54
C ARG A 104 16.74 15.70 9.89
N GLN A 105 16.54 14.64 10.66
CA GLN A 105 17.59 13.67 11.01
C GLN A 105 18.16 12.99 9.76
N PHE A 106 17.29 12.57 8.84
CA PHE A 106 17.71 11.93 7.59
C PHE A 106 18.56 12.85 6.71
N HIS A 107 18.09 14.09 6.46
CA HIS A 107 18.80 15.03 5.58
C HIS A 107 20.07 15.61 6.21
N ARG A 108 20.15 15.67 7.53
CA ARG A 108 21.33 16.18 8.25
C ARG A 108 22.27 15.08 8.74
N GLY A 109 21.91 13.81 8.55
CA GLY A 109 22.78 12.65 8.81
C GLY A 109 23.07 12.38 10.29
N TYR A 110 22.13 12.67 11.20
CA TYR A 110 22.32 12.43 12.64
C TYR A 110 21.11 11.73 13.26
N GLY A 111 21.33 10.99 14.35
CA GLY A 111 20.26 10.38 15.16
C GLY A 111 19.36 9.43 14.39
N LEU A 112 19.93 8.72 13.40
CA LEU A 112 19.25 7.69 12.63
C LEU A 112 19.43 6.35 13.34
N GLU A 113 18.35 5.59 13.41
CA GLU A 113 18.34 4.22 13.92
C GLU A 113 18.28 3.24 12.74
N GLU A 114 18.90 2.08 12.86
CA GLU A 114 18.73 1.03 11.84
C GLU A 114 17.30 0.50 11.88
N PHE A 115 16.72 0.24 10.69
CA PHE A 115 15.35 -0.24 10.58
C PHE A 115 15.11 -1.47 11.46
N GLN A 116 16.03 -2.43 11.46
CA GLN A 116 15.91 -3.69 12.21
C GLN A 116 15.97 -3.50 13.74
N GLU A 117 16.65 -2.46 14.21
CA GLU A 117 16.77 -2.15 15.63
C GLU A 117 15.58 -1.33 16.14
N SER A 118 14.93 -0.60 15.23
CA SER A 118 13.79 0.26 15.53
C SER A 118 12.50 -0.50 15.85
N ALA A 119 11.60 0.16 16.58
CA ALA A 119 10.24 -0.33 16.84
C ALA A 119 9.39 -0.48 15.56
N LEU A 120 9.81 0.12 14.44
CA LEU A 120 9.11 0.02 13.17
C LEU A 120 9.22 -1.39 12.59
N PHE A 121 10.34 -2.08 12.75
CA PHE A 121 10.55 -3.42 12.18
C PHE A 121 9.50 -4.45 12.59
N PRO A 122 9.24 -4.72 13.89
CA PRO A 122 8.21 -5.67 14.29
C PRO A 122 6.81 -5.21 13.85
N GLY A 123 6.54 -3.90 13.85
CA GLY A 123 5.30 -3.33 13.32
C GLY A 123 5.09 -3.62 11.84
N SER A 124 6.11 -3.37 11.01
CA SER A 124 6.11 -3.65 9.58
C SER A 124 5.96 -5.14 9.26
N LEU A 125 6.61 -6.02 10.02
CA LEU A 125 6.47 -7.47 9.84
C LEU A 125 5.05 -7.94 10.16
N PHE A 126 4.51 -7.54 11.32
CA PHE A 126 3.16 -7.93 11.73
C PHE A 126 2.11 -7.42 10.75
N MET A 127 2.15 -6.12 10.47
CA MET A 127 1.21 -5.47 9.57
C MET A 127 1.33 -5.97 8.12
N GLY A 128 2.55 -6.19 7.63
CA GLY A 128 2.80 -6.79 6.32
C GLY A 128 2.26 -8.21 6.24
N GLY A 129 2.45 -9.01 7.28
CA GLY A 129 1.87 -10.35 7.39
C GLY A 129 0.33 -10.33 7.35
N VAL A 130 -0.29 -9.45 8.13
CA VAL A 130 -1.75 -9.24 8.12
C VAL A 130 -2.25 -8.84 6.72
N LEU A 131 -1.56 -7.92 6.05
CA LEU A 131 -1.92 -7.49 4.69
C LEU A 131 -1.84 -8.64 3.68
N ILE A 132 -0.75 -9.43 3.73
CA ILE A 132 -0.56 -10.59 2.84
C ILE A 132 -1.65 -11.64 3.07
N VAL A 133 -1.93 -11.98 4.33
CA VAL A 133 -2.95 -12.98 4.68
C VAL A 133 -4.33 -12.52 4.23
N ALA A 134 -4.69 -11.26 4.49
CA ALA A 134 -5.98 -10.72 4.08
C ALA A 134 -6.13 -10.60 2.57
N PHE A 135 -5.05 -10.24 1.86
CA PHE A 135 -5.04 -10.20 0.41
C PHE A 135 -5.19 -11.61 -0.19
N ALA A 136 -4.45 -12.59 0.33
CA ALA A 136 -4.60 -14.00 -0.06
C ALA A 136 -6.02 -14.51 0.20
N TYR A 137 -6.58 -14.19 1.37
CA TYR A 137 -7.96 -14.53 1.71
C TYR A 137 -8.98 -13.89 0.75
N LEU A 138 -8.79 -12.62 0.40
CA LEU A 138 -9.62 -11.93 -0.58
C LEU A 138 -9.57 -12.64 -1.94
N LEU A 139 -8.38 -12.96 -2.44
CA LEU A 139 -8.20 -13.68 -3.71
C LEU A 139 -8.85 -15.06 -3.69
N ILE A 140 -8.64 -15.84 -2.62
CA ILE A 140 -9.25 -17.17 -2.44
C ILE A 140 -10.77 -17.04 -2.45
N ARG A 141 -11.33 -16.12 -1.66
CA ARG A 141 -12.78 -15.89 -1.57
C ARG A 141 -13.35 -15.48 -2.92
N LEU A 142 -12.66 -14.61 -3.67
CA LEU A 142 -13.09 -14.21 -5.02
C LEU A 142 -13.04 -15.40 -5.99
N SER A 143 -11.99 -16.22 -5.95
CA SER A 143 -11.86 -17.40 -6.83
C SER A 143 -12.93 -18.47 -6.57
N ILE A 144 -13.29 -18.71 -5.30
CA ILE A 144 -14.34 -19.66 -4.93
C ILE A 144 -15.71 -19.13 -5.34
N ALA A 145 -15.94 -17.82 -5.18
CA ALA A 145 -17.20 -17.20 -5.58
C ALA A 145 -17.41 -17.31 -7.10
N ASP A 146 -16.37 -17.17 -7.90
CA ASP A 146 -16.46 -17.27 -9.37
C ASP A 146 -16.80 -18.71 -9.82
N ARG A 147 -16.17 -19.72 -9.22
CA ARG A 147 -16.42 -21.15 -9.53
C ARG A 147 -17.82 -21.66 -9.19
N ARG A 148 -18.57 -20.96 -8.33
CA ARG A 148 -19.93 -21.36 -7.93
C ARG A 148 -21.02 -20.83 -8.87
N TYR A 149 -20.68 -19.92 -9.78
CA TYR A 149 -21.64 -19.23 -10.65
C TYR A 149 -21.24 -19.19 -12.14
N GLY A 150 -20.13 -19.83 -12.51
CA GLY A 150 -19.77 -20.13 -13.91
C GLY A 150 -20.20 -21.54 -14.27
#